data_AF-A0A318LF71-F1
#
_entry.id   AF-A0A318LF71-F1
#
_cell.length_a   1.000
_cell.length_b   1.000
_cell.length_c   1.000
_cell.angle_alpha   90.00
_cell.angle_beta   90.00
_cell.angle_gamma   90.00
#
_symmetry.space_group_name_H-M   'P 1'
#
loop_
_entity.id
_entity.type
_entity.pdbx_description
1 polymer ?
#
loop_
_entity_poly.entity_id
_entity_poly.type
_entity_poly.pdbx_seq_one_letter_code
_entity_poly.pdbx_strand_id
1 'polypeptide(L)'
;MPGWDDSYLKAHVEGRYGEERYNRWVAQKCGYMLLDRDLYRGRAGERVEICDLLTKDKQLICVKRMDGSDKMSHLFQQGSVSARMLMTNHAYRDKLMDRLRQLDPGATFGEASHWTVVFAIATSKPGDLKEIMYFFSRAALKMHAEAIKSCGFRVALAKIDKPSG
;
A
#
# COMPACT_ATOMS: atom_id res chain seq x y z
N MET A 1 -10.71 6.38 1.70
CA MET A 1 -10.52 5.50 0.52
C MET A 1 -11.89 5.15 -0.02
N PRO A 2 -12.09 5.07 -1.35
CA PRO A 2 -13.36 4.60 -1.93
C PRO A 2 -13.76 3.22 -1.38
N GLY A 3 -15.05 2.94 -1.22
CA GLY A 3 -15.51 1.63 -0.70
C GLY A 3 -15.21 0.48 -1.66
N TRP A 4 -14.96 -0.72 -1.12
CA TRP A 4 -14.67 -1.91 -1.92
C TRP A 4 -15.93 -2.74 -2.16
N ASP A 5 -16.55 -2.55 -3.31
CA ASP A 5 -17.69 -3.36 -3.77
C ASP A 5 -17.22 -4.41 -4.78
N ASP A 6 -17.14 -5.67 -4.36
CA ASP A 6 -16.70 -6.78 -5.22
C ASP A 6 -17.61 -6.97 -6.45
N SER A 7 -18.92 -6.77 -6.31
CA SER A 7 -19.91 -6.98 -7.38
C SER A 7 -19.77 -5.89 -8.44
N TYR A 8 -19.73 -4.63 -8.00
CA TYR A 8 -19.48 -3.50 -8.89
C TYR A 8 -18.14 -3.65 -9.62
N LEU A 9 -17.06 -3.91 -8.89
CA LEU A 9 -15.72 -4.02 -9.47
C LEU A 9 -15.63 -5.15 -10.49
N LYS A 10 -16.20 -6.32 -10.19
CA LYS A 10 -16.20 -7.46 -11.13
C LYS A 10 -16.95 -7.15 -12.43
N ALA A 11 -17.99 -6.33 -12.38
CA ALA A 11 -18.79 -5.96 -13.55
C ALA A 11 -18.18 -4.82 -14.38
N HIS A 12 -17.41 -3.91 -13.77
CA HIS A 12 -17.02 -2.65 -14.41
C HIS A 12 -15.51 -2.45 -14.56
N VAL A 13 -14.68 -3.28 -13.93
CA VAL A 13 -13.23 -3.06 -13.87
C VAL A 13 -12.52 -4.34 -14.27
N GLU A 14 -11.67 -4.24 -15.28
CA GLU A 14 -10.83 -5.37 -15.70
C GLU A 14 -9.82 -5.75 -14.61
N GLY A 15 -9.56 -7.05 -14.51
CA GLY A 15 -8.58 -7.59 -13.58
C GLY A 15 -8.93 -9.01 -13.19
N ARG A 16 -7.93 -9.80 -12.79
CA ARG A 16 -8.15 -11.20 -12.43
C ARG A 16 -8.65 -11.35 -10.99
N TYR A 17 -8.15 -10.52 -10.09
CA TYR A 17 -8.42 -10.61 -8.65
C TYR A 17 -9.14 -9.37 -8.13
N GLY A 18 -9.82 -9.50 -6.99
CA GLY A 18 -10.52 -8.38 -6.36
C GLY A 18 -9.58 -7.20 -6.05
N GLU A 19 -8.39 -7.48 -5.51
CA GLU A 19 -7.41 -6.44 -5.15
C GLU A 19 -6.92 -5.69 -6.40
N GLU A 20 -6.61 -6.41 -7.48
CA GLU A 20 -6.22 -5.82 -8.77
C GLU A 20 -7.31 -4.88 -9.31
N ARG A 21 -8.58 -5.32 -9.29
CA ARG A 21 -9.71 -4.50 -9.75
C ARG A 21 -9.89 -3.26 -8.86
N TYR A 22 -9.81 -3.42 -7.55
CA TYR A 22 -9.93 -2.31 -6.63
C TYR A 22 -8.81 -1.29 -6.82
N ASN A 23 -7.55 -1.74 -6.94
CA ASN A 23 -6.40 -0.87 -7.13
C ASN A 23 -6.51 -0.08 -8.44
N ARG A 24 -6.85 -0.73 -9.56
CA ARG A 24 -7.10 -0.06 -10.85
C ARG A 24 -8.20 1.00 -10.75
N TRP A 25 -9.31 0.65 -10.12
CA TRP A 25 -10.44 1.57 -9.95
C TRP A 25 -10.08 2.79 -9.11
N VAL A 26 -9.41 2.59 -7.97
CA VAL A 26 -8.97 3.71 -7.11
C VAL A 26 -7.94 4.57 -7.84
N ALA A 27 -6.99 3.96 -8.55
CA ALA A 27 -6.00 4.69 -9.35
C ALA A 27 -6.68 5.65 -10.34
N GLN A 28 -7.62 5.13 -11.13
CA GLN A 28 -8.37 5.94 -12.09
C GLN A 28 -9.24 7.00 -11.41
N LYS A 29 -10.01 6.60 -10.39
CA LYS A 29 -10.99 7.48 -9.72
C LYS A 29 -10.35 8.62 -8.93
N CYS A 30 -9.19 8.37 -8.33
CA CYS A 30 -8.51 9.33 -7.46
C CYS A 30 -7.29 10.00 -8.13
N GLY A 31 -6.93 9.60 -9.36
CA GLY A 31 -5.73 10.10 -10.04
C GLY A 31 -4.43 9.66 -9.35
N TYR A 32 -4.42 8.45 -8.78
CA TYR A 32 -3.23 7.88 -8.17
C TYR A 32 -2.45 7.06 -9.21
N MET A 33 -1.14 6.94 -9.02
CA MET A 33 -0.34 6.06 -9.85
C MET A 33 -0.55 4.61 -9.39
N LEU A 34 -0.87 3.73 -10.33
CA LEU A 34 -1.02 2.29 -10.09
C LEU A 34 0.35 1.61 -10.13
N LEU A 35 0.77 1.02 -9.01
CA LEU A 35 2.03 0.27 -8.87
C LEU A 35 1.79 -1.20 -8.50
N ASP A 36 0.53 -1.63 -8.37
CA ASP A 36 0.15 -3.05 -8.18
C ASP A 36 0.90 -3.92 -9.20
N ARG A 37 1.70 -4.87 -8.69
CA ARG A 37 2.56 -5.80 -9.45
C ARG A 37 3.68 -5.13 -10.27
N ASP A 38 3.94 -3.84 -10.10
CA ASP A 38 5.12 -3.17 -10.66
C ASP A 38 6.36 -3.44 -9.82
N LEU A 39 6.84 -4.69 -9.89
CA LEU A 39 7.93 -5.17 -9.05
C LEU A 39 9.24 -4.46 -9.40
N TYR A 40 9.93 -3.93 -8.39
CA TYR A 40 11.35 -3.66 -8.50
C TYR A 40 12.10 -5.00 -8.65
N ARG A 41 13.05 -5.03 -9.58
CA ARG A 41 13.89 -6.19 -9.86
C ARG A 41 15.32 -5.81 -9.55
N GLY A 42 15.82 -6.32 -8.43
CA GLY A 42 17.20 -6.10 -7.99
C GLY A 42 18.12 -7.16 -8.55
N ARG A 43 18.91 -7.80 -7.66
CA ARG A 43 19.76 -8.94 -8.04
C ARG A 43 18.92 -10.16 -8.44
N ALA A 44 19.56 -11.18 -9.00
CA ALA A 44 18.89 -12.43 -9.40
C ALA A 44 18.00 -12.97 -8.26
N GLY A 45 16.70 -13.15 -8.56
CA GLY A 45 15.70 -13.63 -7.60
C GLY A 45 15.05 -12.55 -6.71
N GLU A 46 15.62 -11.34 -6.62
CA GLU A 46 15.07 -10.25 -5.82
C GLU A 46 13.95 -9.53 -6.57
N ARG A 47 12.72 -9.81 -6.17
CA ARG A 47 11.52 -9.16 -6.66
C ARG A 47 10.77 -8.56 -5.48
N VAL A 48 10.63 -7.25 -5.47
CA VAL A 48 10.00 -6.52 -4.37
C VAL A 48 8.95 -5.58 -4.94
N GLU A 49 7.72 -5.71 -4.48
CA GLU A 49 6.65 -4.77 -4.78
C GLU A 49 6.80 -3.52 -3.88
N ILE A 50 6.66 -2.33 -4.46
CA ILE A 50 6.88 -1.07 -3.74
C ILE A 50 5.69 -0.69 -2.87
N CYS A 51 4.54 -0.60 -3.51
CA CYS A 51 3.21 -0.37 -2.94
C CYS A 51 2.21 -0.63 -4.07
N ASP A 52 0.92 -0.55 -3.78
CA ASP A 52 -0.10 -0.79 -4.78
C ASP A 52 -0.52 0.50 -5.47
N LEU A 53 -0.55 1.61 -4.71
CA LEU A 53 -0.91 2.94 -5.20
C LEU A 53 0.04 4.00 -4.62
N LEU A 54 0.44 4.94 -5.47
CA LEU A 54 1.25 6.10 -5.10
C LEU A 54 0.46 7.38 -5.34
N THR A 55 0.45 8.28 -4.35
CA THR A 55 -0.16 9.60 -4.48
C THR A 55 0.90 10.68 -4.74
N LYS A 56 0.48 11.81 -5.32
CA LYS A 56 1.32 13.01 -5.46
C LYS A 56 1.85 13.54 -4.12
N ASP A 57 1.09 13.29 -3.04
CA ASP A 57 1.42 13.71 -1.67
C ASP A 57 2.35 12.72 -0.95
N LYS A 58 3.12 11.92 -1.70
CA LYS A 58 4.13 10.98 -1.19
C LYS A 58 3.57 9.92 -0.23
N GLN A 59 2.35 9.45 -0.50
CA GLN A 59 1.76 8.32 0.21
C GLN A 59 1.97 7.02 -0.58
N LEU A 60 2.59 6.04 0.07
CA LEU A 60 2.78 4.67 -0.41
C LEU A 60 1.65 3.82 0.17
N ILE A 61 0.61 3.58 -0.64
CA ILE A 61 -0.58 2.87 -0.18
C ILE A 61 -0.44 1.39 -0.53
N CYS A 62 -0.44 0.55 0.49
CA CYS A 62 -0.52 -0.89 0.38
C CYS A 62 -1.93 -1.33 0.76
N VAL A 63 -2.58 -2.14 -0.07
CA VAL A 63 -3.99 -2.48 -0.01
C VAL A 63 -4.16 -3.97 0.25
N LYS A 64 -4.98 -4.34 1.24
CA LYS A 64 -5.30 -5.75 1.50
C LYS A 64 -6.68 -5.94 2.08
N ARG A 65 -7.30 -7.08 1.77
CA ARG A 65 -8.47 -7.57 2.50
C ARG A 65 -8.07 -8.19 3.83
N MET A 66 -8.82 -7.91 4.89
CA MET A 66 -8.62 -8.51 6.22
C MET A 66 -9.20 -9.93 6.30
N ASP A 67 -8.62 -10.84 5.51
CA ASP A 67 -9.08 -12.24 5.40
C ASP A 67 -8.26 -13.23 6.24
N GLY A 68 -7.26 -12.76 7.00
CA GLY A 68 -6.41 -13.61 7.85
C GLY A 68 -5.19 -12.87 8.39
N SER A 69 -4.58 -13.40 9.45
CA SER A 69 -3.36 -12.79 10.04
C SER A 69 -2.14 -12.94 9.13
N ASP A 70 -2.05 -14.01 8.34
CA ASP A 70 -1.00 -14.19 7.32
C ASP A 70 -1.05 -13.07 6.28
N LYS A 71 -2.25 -12.71 5.80
CA LYS A 71 -2.44 -11.63 4.82
C LYS A 71 -2.06 -10.27 5.37
N MET A 72 -2.41 -9.99 6.63
CA MET A 72 -2.03 -8.75 7.30
C MET A 72 -0.52 -8.68 7.52
N SER A 73 0.12 -9.77 7.95
CA SER A 73 1.59 -9.80 8.07
C SER A 73 2.28 -9.53 6.73
N HIS A 74 1.80 -10.12 5.62
CA HIS A 74 2.33 -9.82 4.29
C HIS A 74 2.18 -8.34 3.90
N LEU A 75 1.01 -7.75 4.17
CA LEU A 75 0.76 -6.32 3.94
C LEU A 75 1.78 -5.44 4.70
N PHE A 76 1.98 -5.71 5.99
CA PHE A 76 2.88 -4.92 6.83
C PHE A 76 4.35 -5.11 6.45
N GLN A 77 4.71 -6.33 6.06
CA GLN A 77 6.03 -6.64 5.53
C GLN A 77 6.32 -5.88 4.23
N GLN A 78 5.37 -5.82 3.29
CA GLN A 78 5.49 -5.04 2.05
C GLN A 78 5.84 -3.58 2.35
N GLY A 79 5.06 -2.92 3.22
CA GLY A 79 5.29 -1.51 3.57
C GLY A 79 6.62 -1.25 4.27
N SER A 80 7.00 -2.09 5.24
CA SER A 80 8.26 -1.90 5.99
C SER A 80 9.51 -2.24 5.17
N VAL A 81 9.45 -3.25 4.31
CA VAL A 81 10.54 -3.55 3.36
C VAL A 81 10.71 -2.40 2.38
N SER A 82 9.61 -1.88 1.85
CA SER A 82 9.60 -0.73 0.94
C SER A 82 10.23 0.51 1.58
N ALA A 83 9.82 0.90 2.79
CA ALA A 83 10.41 2.02 3.51
C ALA A 83 11.93 1.88 3.70
N ARG A 84 12.39 0.69 4.10
CA ARG A 84 13.82 0.40 4.25
C ARG A 84 14.57 0.50 2.93
N MET A 85 14.05 -0.11 1.87
CA MET A 85 14.68 -0.09 0.54
C MET A 85 14.74 1.32 -0.04
N LEU A 86 13.72 2.14 0.21
CA LEU A 86 13.73 3.55 -0.19
C LEU A 86 14.83 4.34 0.49
N MET A 87 15.31 3.93 1.66
CA MET A 87 16.43 4.58 2.34
C MET A 87 17.79 4.03 1.90
N THR A 88 17.89 2.73 1.63
CA THR A 88 19.18 2.06 1.45
C THR A 88 19.51 1.68 -0.01
N ASN A 89 18.56 1.76 -0.93
CA ASN A 89 18.74 1.36 -2.32
C ASN A 89 18.35 2.50 -3.28
N HIS A 90 19.36 3.11 -3.91
CA HIS A 90 19.17 4.21 -4.86
C HIS A 90 18.33 3.80 -6.08
N ALA A 91 18.60 2.65 -6.69
CA ALA A 91 17.84 2.20 -7.86
C ALA A 91 16.36 1.92 -7.54
N TYR A 92 16.07 1.42 -6.32
CA TYR A 92 14.70 1.25 -5.84
C TYR A 92 13.99 2.60 -5.69
N ARG A 93 14.68 3.58 -5.09
CA ARG A 93 14.20 4.96 -4.94
C ARG A 93 13.97 5.63 -6.28
N ASP A 94 14.88 5.48 -7.23
CA ASP A 94 14.78 6.08 -8.56
C ASP A 94 13.55 5.54 -9.31
N LYS A 95 13.32 4.22 -9.27
CA LYS A 95 12.10 3.61 -9.84
C LYS A 95 10.83 4.23 -9.26
N LEU A 96 10.74 4.42 -7.95
CA LEU A 96 9.59 5.07 -7.33
C LEU A 96 9.47 6.53 -7.78
N MET A 97 10.59 7.27 -7.82
CA MET A 97 10.59 8.67 -8.20
C MET A 97 10.20 8.89 -9.66
N ASP A 98 10.56 7.98 -10.56
CA ASP A 98 10.11 8.03 -11.96
C ASP A 98 8.60 7.88 -12.08
N ARG A 99 8.00 7.02 -11.23
CA ARG A 99 6.53 6.91 -11.11
C ARG A 99 5.91 8.16 -10.50
N LEU A 100 6.53 8.75 -9.46
CA LEU A 100 6.03 9.98 -8.86
C LEU A 100 6.07 11.15 -9.84
N ARG A 101 7.13 11.26 -10.65
CA ARG A 101 7.29 12.35 -11.63
C ARG A 101 6.30 12.31 -12.78
N GLN A 102 5.70 11.15 -13.05
CA GLN A 102 4.58 11.06 -13.98
C GLN A 102 3.30 11.70 -13.42
N LEU A 103 3.14 11.77 -12.09
CA LEU A 103 2.04 12.50 -11.44
C LEU A 103 2.38 13.98 -11.20
N ASP A 104 3.63 14.25 -10.81
CA ASP A 104 4.14 15.58 -10.52
C ASP A 104 5.58 15.73 -11.07
N PRO A 105 5.76 16.31 -12.27
CA PRO A 105 7.07 16.43 -12.90
C PRO A 105 8.14 17.13 -12.06
N GLY A 106 7.74 17.99 -11.11
CA GLY A 106 8.65 18.70 -10.21
C GLY A 106 9.03 17.93 -8.95
N ALA A 107 8.49 16.72 -8.75
CA ALA A 107 8.65 15.99 -7.51
C ALA A 107 10.12 15.60 -7.24
N THR A 108 10.58 15.95 -6.03
CA THR A 108 11.84 15.48 -5.46
C THR A 108 11.57 14.48 -4.34
N PHE A 109 12.56 13.64 -3.99
CA PHE A 109 12.40 12.71 -2.88
C PHE A 109 12.18 13.47 -1.54
N GLY A 110 13.01 14.47 -1.26
CA GLY A 110 12.93 15.27 -0.04
C GLY A 110 13.23 14.45 1.22
N GLU A 111 12.76 14.93 2.37
CA GLU A 111 12.95 14.23 3.64
C GLU A 111 12.05 12.99 3.77
N ALA A 112 12.54 11.97 4.47
CA ALA A 112 11.77 10.75 4.75
C ALA A 112 10.46 11.05 5.51
N SER A 113 10.46 12.08 6.36
CA SER A 113 9.29 12.54 7.14
C SER A 113 8.13 13.01 6.26
N HIS A 114 8.40 13.44 5.02
CA HIS A 114 7.38 13.82 4.06
C HIS A 114 6.60 12.61 3.53
N TRP A 115 7.21 11.44 3.52
CA TRP A 115 6.61 10.20 3.02
C TRP A 115 5.74 9.53 4.09
N THR A 116 4.66 8.89 3.65
CA THR A 116 3.78 8.10 4.52
C THR A 116 3.54 6.73 3.91
N VAL A 117 3.79 5.67 4.68
CA VAL A 117 3.29 4.33 4.35
C VAL A 117 1.87 4.22 4.89
N VAL A 118 0.91 3.92 4.00
CA VAL A 118 -0.51 3.78 4.35
C VAL A 118 -0.91 2.33 4.17
N PHE A 119 -1.31 1.68 5.26
CA PHE A 119 -1.94 0.36 5.19
C PHE A 119 -3.45 0.51 5.04
N ALA A 120 -3.95 0.30 3.82
CA ALA A 120 -5.36 0.38 3.49
C ALA A 120 -6.00 -1.02 3.56
N ILE A 121 -6.86 -1.21 4.55
CA ILE A 121 -7.38 -2.53 4.94
C ILE A 121 -8.88 -2.59 4.69
N ALA A 122 -9.29 -3.47 3.78
CA ALA A 122 -10.70 -3.71 3.45
C ALA A 122 -11.33 -4.75 4.36
N THR A 123 -12.50 -4.43 4.91
CA THR A 123 -13.26 -5.34 5.77
C THR A 123 -14.73 -4.95 5.86
N SER A 124 -15.60 -5.96 6.00
CA SER A 124 -17.02 -5.77 6.31
C SER A 124 -17.30 -5.69 7.81
N LYS A 125 -16.30 -5.91 8.68
CA LYS A 125 -16.51 -5.86 10.12
C LYS A 125 -16.79 -4.42 10.58
N PRO A 126 -17.84 -4.18 11.40
CA PRO A 126 -18.12 -2.87 11.97
C PRO A 126 -17.05 -2.50 13.02
N GLY A 127 -16.82 -1.19 13.23
CA GLY A 127 -15.87 -0.69 14.23
C GLY A 127 -14.47 -0.33 13.67
N ASP A 128 -13.59 0.16 14.55
CA ASP A 128 -12.25 0.60 14.22
C ASP A 128 -11.30 -0.57 13.96
N LEU A 129 -10.33 -0.41 13.04
CA LEU A 129 -9.30 -1.43 12.75
C LEU A 129 -8.57 -1.92 14.00
N LYS A 130 -8.31 -1.04 14.98
CA LYS A 130 -7.63 -1.39 16.24
C LYS A 130 -8.40 -2.42 17.09
N GLU A 131 -9.73 -2.43 16.96
CA GLU A 131 -10.66 -3.26 17.73
C GLU A 131 -10.94 -4.59 17.01
N ILE A 132 -11.08 -4.55 15.69
CA ILE A 132 -11.49 -5.70 14.88
C ILE A 132 -10.33 -6.56 14.35
N MET A 133 -9.11 -6.02 14.37
CA MET A 133 -7.92 -6.71 13.89
C MET A 133 -7.47 -7.81 14.88
N TYR A 134 -7.13 -8.99 14.34
CA TYR A 134 -6.66 -10.12 15.13
C TYR A 134 -5.41 -9.78 15.95
N PHE A 135 -5.23 -10.44 17.11
CA PHE A 135 -4.11 -10.18 18.02
C PHE A 135 -2.74 -10.21 17.30
N PHE A 136 -2.44 -11.27 16.56
CA PHE A 136 -1.17 -11.40 15.85
C PHE A 136 -0.99 -10.36 14.74
N SER A 137 -2.08 -9.95 14.09
CA SER A 137 -2.04 -8.87 13.11
C SER A 137 -1.67 -7.53 13.76
N ARG A 138 -2.20 -7.24 14.96
CA ARG A 138 -1.83 -6.01 15.70
C ARG A 138 -0.38 -6.03 16.18
N ALA A 139 0.11 -7.18 16.64
CA ALA A 139 1.51 -7.35 17.03
C ALA A 139 2.44 -7.10 15.84
N ALA A 140 2.15 -7.72 14.68
CA ALA A 140 2.89 -7.50 13.44
C ALA A 140 2.83 -6.03 13.00
N LEU A 141 1.65 -5.42 13.01
CA LEU A 141 1.48 -4.00 12.67
C LEU A 141 2.37 -3.11 13.54
N LYS A 142 2.41 -3.33 14.86
CA LYS A 142 3.25 -2.54 15.76
C LYS A 142 4.72 -2.64 15.37
N MET A 143 5.24 -3.85 15.21
CA MET A 143 6.64 -4.09 14.85
C MET A 143 7.01 -3.44 13.51
N HIS A 144 6.17 -3.62 12.48
CA HIS A 144 6.43 -3.06 11.15
C HIS A 144 6.25 -1.54 11.11
N ALA A 145 5.30 -0.98 11.89
CA ALA A 145 5.14 0.46 12.00
C ALA A 145 6.35 1.11 12.70
N GLU A 146 6.91 0.49 13.73
CA GLU A 146 8.15 0.94 14.38
C GLU A 146 9.34 0.90 13.40
N ALA A 147 9.45 -0.15 12.59
CA ALA A 147 10.49 -0.26 11.56
C ALA A 147 10.36 0.80 10.44
N ILE A 148 9.13 1.18 10.06
CA ILE A 148 8.91 2.26 9.09
C ILE A 148 9.29 3.60 9.71
N LYS A 149 8.89 3.84 10.97
CA LYS A 149 9.22 5.07 11.70
C LYS A 149 10.72 5.23 11.92
N SER A 150 11.46 4.15 12.16
CA SER A 150 12.92 4.21 12.29
C SER A 150 13.62 4.57 10.98
N CYS A 151 12.97 4.37 9.83
CA CYS A 151 13.42 4.89 8.53
C CYS A 151 13.10 6.38 8.32
N GLY A 152 12.42 7.03 9.28
CA GLY A 152 11.99 8.42 9.22
C GLY A 152 10.63 8.66 8.55
N PHE A 153 9.94 7.61 8.10
CA PHE A 153 8.66 7.70 7.40
C PHE A 153 7.50 7.80 8.40
N ARG A 154 6.39 8.43 7.97
CA ARG A 154 5.11 8.37 8.68
C ARG A 154 4.39 7.05 8.37
N VAL A 155 3.51 6.64 9.28
CA VAL A 155 2.66 5.45 9.11
C VAL A 155 1.21 5.84 9.36
N ALA A 156 0.31 5.41 8.48
CA ALA A 156 -1.13 5.59 8.63
C ALA A 156 -1.89 4.28 8.36
N LEU A 157 -3.08 4.18 8.93
CA LEU A 157 -4.04 3.13 8.64
C LEU A 157 -5.26 3.75 7.96
N ALA A 158 -5.75 3.10 6.92
CA ALA A 158 -7.01 3.46 6.29
C ALA A 158 -7.94 2.25 6.30
N LYS A 159 -9.10 2.36 6.94
CA LYS A 159 -10.16 1.37 6.77
C LYS A 159 -10.84 1.59 5.42
N ILE A 160 -11.04 0.52 4.67
CA ILE A 160 -11.87 0.51 3.46
C ILE A 160 -13.15 -0.24 3.81
N ASP A 161 -14.28 0.46 3.74
CA ASP A 161 -15.57 -0.18 3.94
C ASP A 161 -15.86 -1.12 2.77
N LYS A 162 -16.20 -2.36 3.12
CA LYS A 162 -16.56 -3.41 2.18
C LYS A 162 -17.97 -3.88 2.53
N PRO A 163 -18.95 -3.84 1.61
CA PRO A 163 -20.24 -4.46 1.86
C PRO A 163 -20.06 -5.94 2.22
N SER A 164 -20.84 -6.39 3.21
CA SER A 164 -21.07 -7.82 3.43
C SER A 164 -21.69 -8.38 2.15
N GLY A 165 -20.99 -9.30 1.50
CA GLY A 165 -21.52 -10.02 0.34
C GLY A 165 -22.52 -11.07 0.74
#